data_AF-A0A524DMZ6-F1
#
_entry.id   AF-A0A524DMZ6-F1
#
_cell.length_a   1.000
_cell.length_b   1.000
_cell.length_c   1.000
_cell.angle_alpha   90.00
_cell.angle_beta   90.00
_cell.angle_gamma   90.00
#
_symmetry.space_group_name_H-M   'P 1'
#
loop_
_entity.id
_entity.type
_entity.pdbx_description
1 polymer ?
#
loop_
_entity_poly.entity_id
_entity_poly.type
_entity_poly.pdbx_seq_one_letter_code
_entity_poly.pdbx_strand_id
1 'polypeptide(L)'
;MRMFHKKDGGVVQLIGKEKMQEWPVELPLIFVEYIRDKQLDTYGDNKVKKEVSDYLDEILADVAIPRLLSVLEGDDQEEIVTALRRIEDLSKKNIDLVKPIKNYLQNLLKNKNKEIVKLAQSISSNFEKAERKKELAKKRKNMREKENLFLEGKISSEEYAKSRKEYLTLKE
;
A
#
# COMPACT_ATOMS: atom_id res chain seq x y z
N MET A 1 -15.88 19.13 -4.74
CA MET A 1 -15.41 18.84 -3.36
C MET A 1 -16.49 18.02 -2.69
N ARG A 2 -16.13 16.98 -1.95
CA ARG A 2 -17.05 16.13 -1.18
C ARG A 2 -16.90 16.45 0.30
N MET A 3 -18.01 16.67 1.00
CA MET A 3 -18.03 17.07 2.42
C MET A 3 -18.69 15.98 3.26
N PHE A 4 -18.08 15.67 4.40
CA PHE A 4 -18.57 14.70 5.37
C PHE A 4 -18.73 15.39 6.72
N HIS A 5 -19.91 15.26 7.33
CA HIS A 5 -20.25 15.96 8.56
C HIS A 5 -20.07 15.04 9.76
N LYS A 6 -19.26 15.48 10.72
CA LYS A 6 -19.05 14.79 11.99
C LYS A 6 -20.19 15.09 12.97
N LYS A 7 -20.39 14.21 13.95
CA LYS A 7 -21.38 14.40 15.03
C LYS A 7 -21.10 15.64 15.91
N ASP A 8 -19.85 16.09 15.99
CA ASP A 8 -19.43 17.27 16.78
C ASP A 8 -19.61 18.60 16.03
N GLY A 9 -20.19 18.58 14.82
CA GLY A 9 -20.35 19.75 13.96
C GLY A 9 -19.12 20.07 13.10
N GLY A 10 -18.02 19.30 13.24
CA GLY A 10 -16.86 19.39 12.35
C GLY A 10 -17.13 18.85 10.95
N VAL A 11 -16.33 19.28 9.97
CA VAL A 11 -16.47 18.84 8.57
C VAL A 11 -15.14 18.29 8.06
N VAL A 12 -15.18 17.14 7.40
CA VAL A 12 -14.07 16.60 6.61
C VAL A 12 -14.35 16.92 5.13
N GLN A 13 -13.40 17.54 4.45
CA GLN A 13 -13.53 17.89 3.04
C GLN A 13 -12.49 17.13 2.21
N LEU A 14 -12.96 16.40 1.21
CA LEU A 14 -12.14 15.69 0.24
C LEU A 14 -12.36 16.24 -1.17
N ILE A 15 -11.37 16.06 -2.03
CA ILE A 15 -11.46 16.48 -3.43
C ILE A 15 -12.51 15.63 -4.15
N GLY A 16 -13.25 16.26 -5.08
CA GLY A 16 -14.27 15.60 -5.91
C GLY A 16 -13.65 14.70 -6.97
N LYS A 17 -14.29 13.57 -7.29
CA LYS A 17 -13.84 12.61 -8.30
C LYS A 17 -13.60 13.26 -9.67
N GLU A 18 -14.43 14.23 -10.03
CA GLU A 18 -14.40 14.92 -11.32
C GLU A 18 -13.07 15.64 -11.52
N LYS A 19 -12.55 16.27 -10.46
CA LYS A 19 -11.24 16.96 -10.50
C LYS A 19 -10.07 15.98 -10.60
N MET A 20 -10.25 14.75 -10.11
CA MET A 20 -9.20 13.72 -10.14
C MET A 20 -9.04 13.09 -11.53
N GLN A 21 -9.99 13.31 -12.45
CA GLN A 21 -9.90 12.87 -13.84
C GLN A 21 -8.78 13.61 -14.60
N GLU A 22 -8.45 14.84 -14.19
CA GLU A 22 -7.41 15.65 -14.83
C GLU A 22 -6.03 15.42 -14.22
N TRP A 23 -5.94 14.70 -13.10
CA TRP A 23 -4.68 14.47 -12.42
C TRP A 23 -3.78 13.53 -13.23
N PRO A 24 -2.47 13.52 -12.97
CA PRO A 24 -1.65 12.37 -13.29
C PRO A 24 -2.29 11.04 -12.85
N VAL A 25 -2.15 10.02 -13.69
CA VAL A 25 -2.79 8.69 -13.59
C VAL A 25 -2.57 8.04 -12.21
N GLU A 26 -1.39 8.23 -11.63
CA GLU A 26 -1.00 7.64 -10.35
C GLU A 26 -1.53 8.39 -9.12
N LEU A 27 -1.84 9.69 -9.25
CA LEU A 27 -2.21 10.53 -8.11
C LEU A 27 -3.53 10.13 -7.43
N PRO A 28 -4.62 9.79 -8.14
CA PRO A 28 -5.85 9.35 -7.49
C PRO A 28 -5.63 8.12 -6.60
N LEU A 29 -4.76 7.20 -7.02
CA LEU A 29 -4.43 6.00 -6.25
C LEU A 29 -3.69 6.35 -4.96
N ILE A 30 -2.66 7.20 -5.08
CA ILE A 30 -1.87 7.67 -3.94
C ILE A 30 -2.74 8.44 -2.95
N PHE A 31 -3.65 9.27 -3.46
CA PHE A 31 -4.59 10.01 -2.64
C PHE A 31 -5.43 9.07 -1.79
N VAL A 32 -5.98 8.01 -2.40
CA VAL A 32 -6.80 7.05 -1.65
C VAL A 32 -6.01 6.38 -0.53
N GLU A 33 -4.84 5.82 -0.85
CA GLU A 33 -4.04 5.13 0.15
C GLU A 33 -3.51 6.08 1.24
N TYR A 34 -3.16 7.33 0.89
CA TYR A 34 -2.78 8.33 1.88
C TYR A 34 -3.91 8.61 2.88
N ILE A 35 -5.14 8.81 2.41
CA ILE A 35 -6.27 9.06 3.30
C ILE A 35 -6.51 7.83 4.18
N ARG A 36 -6.49 6.62 3.62
CA ARG A 36 -6.68 5.36 4.37
C ARG A 36 -5.65 5.19 5.49
N ASP A 37 -4.37 5.32 5.15
CA ASP A 37 -3.28 5.01 6.08
C ASP A 37 -3.01 6.12 7.11
N LYS A 38 -3.26 7.39 6.75
CA LYS A 38 -2.76 8.54 7.54
C LYS A 38 -3.87 9.41 8.12
N GLN A 39 -5.05 9.44 7.52
CA GLN A 39 -6.09 10.41 7.89
C GLN A 39 -7.36 9.74 8.41
N LEU A 40 -7.74 8.57 7.91
CA LEU A 40 -9.00 7.92 8.25
C LEU A 40 -9.14 7.74 9.77
N ASP A 41 -8.06 7.32 10.43
CA ASP A 41 -8.08 7.10 11.87
C ASP A 41 -8.18 8.38 12.72
N THR A 42 -7.74 9.53 12.19
CA THR A 42 -7.73 10.81 12.91
C THR A 42 -9.11 11.46 12.97
N TYR A 43 -10.09 10.99 12.19
CA TYR A 43 -11.40 11.61 12.10
C TYR A 43 -12.29 11.43 13.33
N GLY A 44 -11.99 10.47 14.20
CA GLY A 44 -12.65 10.29 15.51
C GLY A 44 -14.11 9.81 15.48
N ASP A 45 -14.81 9.95 14.34
CA ASP A 45 -16.22 9.55 14.18
C ASP A 45 -16.35 8.34 13.24
N ASN A 46 -16.82 7.21 13.77
CA ASN A 46 -17.00 5.97 13.01
C ASN A 46 -17.94 6.10 11.81
N LYS A 47 -18.96 6.99 11.89
CA LYS A 47 -19.87 7.24 10.76
C LYS A 47 -19.10 7.91 9.62
N VAL A 48 -18.35 8.96 9.92
CA VAL A 48 -17.54 9.69 8.94
C VAL A 48 -16.42 8.81 8.39
N LYS A 49 -15.78 7.99 9.23
CA LYS A 49 -14.80 7.00 8.78
C LYS A 49 -15.39 6.06 7.72
N LYS A 50 -16.60 5.56 7.95
CA LYS A 50 -17.27 4.69 6.98
C LYS A 50 -17.62 5.42 5.70
N GLU A 51 -18.27 6.59 5.79
CA GLU A 51 -18.64 7.38 4.60
C GLU A 51 -17.43 7.81 3.77
N VAL A 52 -16.32 8.18 4.43
CA VAL A 52 -15.06 8.48 3.76
C VAL A 52 -14.49 7.22 3.13
N SER A 53 -14.46 6.08 3.84
CA SER A 53 -13.98 4.81 3.27
C SER A 53 -14.75 4.43 2.01
N ASP A 54 -16.08 4.49 2.07
CA ASP A 54 -16.96 4.19 0.93
C ASP A 54 -16.64 5.13 -0.24
N TYR A 55 -16.46 6.43 0.00
CA TYR A 55 -16.06 7.37 -1.04
C TYR A 55 -14.67 7.11 -1.63
N LEU A 56 -13.71 6.64 -0.82
CA LEU A 56 -12.39 6.25 -1.29
C LEU A 56 -12.44 4.97 -2.14
N ASP A 57 -13.29 4.00 -1.78
CA ASP A 57 -13.59 2.83 -2.60
C ASP A 57 -14.20 3.23 -3.94
N GLU A 58 -15.12 4.19 -3.94
CA GLU A 58 -15.67 4.72 -5.17
C GLU A 58 -14.60 5.44 -6.02
N ILE A 59 -13.71 6.26 -5.43
CA ILE A 59 -12.60 6.88 -6.18
C ILE A 59 -11.70 5.80 -6.81
N LEU A 60 -11.41 4.73 -6.07
CA LEU A 60 -10.62 3.61 -6.58
C LEU A 60 -11.29 2.97 -7.80
N ALA A 61 -12.56 2.60 -7.66
CA ALA A 61 -13.32 1.89 -8.67
C ALA A 61 -13.61 2.75 -9.91
N ASP A 62 -13.99 4.02 -9.71
CA ASP A 62 -14.50 4.87 -10.79
C ASP A 62 -13.40 5.70 -11.48
N VAL A 63 -12.27 5.94 -10.81
CA VAL A 63 -11.24 6.88 -11.30
C VAL A 63 -9.85 6.25 -11.30
N ALA A 64 -9.34 5.85 -10.13
CA ALA A 64 -7.93 5.50 -9.99
C ALA A 64 -7.56 4.23 -10.78
N ILE A 65 -8.33 3.16 -10.61
CA ILE A 65 -8.07 1.89 -11.30
C ILE A 65 -8.32 2.01 -12.81
N PRO A 66 -9.47 2.53 -13.30
CA PRO A 66 -9.72 2.63 -14.73
C PRO A 66 -8.68 3.47 -15.47
N ARG A 67 -8.27 4.61 -14.89
CA ARG A 67 -7.26 5.49 -15.51
C ARG A 67 -5.87 4.88 -15.49
N LEU A 68 -5.51 4.20 -14.42
CA LEU A 68 -4.24 3.49 -14.37
C LEU A 68 -4.21 2.37 -15.41
N LEU A 69 -5.30 1.61 -15.55
CA LEU A 69 -5.44 0.58 -16.57
C LEU A 69 -5.36 1.16 -17.99
N SER A 70 -6.08 2.26 -18.26
CA SER A 70 -6.07 2.87 -19.59
C SER A 70 -4.68 3.28 -20.04
N VAL A 71 -3.82 3.70 -19.10
CA VAL A 71 -2.42 4.01 -19.40
C VAL A 71 -1.59 2.74 -19.51
N LEU A 72 -1.61 1.85 -18.51
CA LEU A 72 -0.75 0.67 -18.47
C LEU A 72 -1.05 -0.36 -19.57
N GLU A 73 -2.28 -0.42 -20.05
CA GLU A 73 -2.73 -1.28 -21.16
C GLU A 73 -2.80 -0.55 -22.50
N GLY A 74 -2.51 0.75 -22.51
CA GLY A 74 -2.50 1.58 -23.72
C GLY A 74 -1.32 1.29 -24.64
N ASP A 75 -1.34 1.93 -25.81
CA ASP A 75 -0.27 1.79 -26.82
C ASP A 75 0.86 2.82 -26.64
N ASP A 76 0.63 3.87 -25.84
CA ASP A 76 1.62 4.92 -25.59
C ASP A 76 2.70 4.47 -24.59
N GLN A 77 3.82 4.02 -25.14
CA GLN A 77 4.94 3.54 -24.34
C GLN A 77 5.59 4.63 -23.47
N GLU A 78 5.58 5.89 -23.91
CA GLU A 78 6.16 6.99 -23.12
C GLU A 78 5.30 7.31 -21.91
N GLU A 79 3.98 7.30 -22.08
CA GLU A 79 3.03 7.50 -20.99
C GLU A 79 3.13 6.37 -19.96
N ILE A 80 3.21 5.11 -20.42
CA ILE A 80 3.41 3.94 -19.54
C ILE A 80 4.71 4.07 -18.74
N VAL A 81 5.84 4.37 -19.42
CA VAL A 81 7.14 4.53 -18.76
C VAL A 81 7.09 5.66 -17.73
N THR A 82 6.47 6.78 -18.07
CA THR A 82 6.33 7.93 -17.17
C THR A 82 5.52 7.57 -15.92
N ALA A 83 4.39 6.90 -16.09
CA ALA A 83 3.58 6.42 -14.97
C ALA A 83 4.38 5.44 -14.09
N LEU A 84 5.04 4.46 -14.71
CA LEU A 84 5.82 3.45 -13.99
C LEU A 84 7.02 4.02 -13.23
N ARG A 85 7.72 5.02 -13.77
CA ARG A 85 8.81 5.70 -13.04
C ARG A 85 8.29 6.36 -11.77
N ARG A 86 7.15 7.05 -11.84
CA ARG A 86 6.54 7.68 -10.66
C ARG A 86 6.08 6.65 -9.64
N ILE A 87 5.47 5.55 -10.10
CA ILE A 87 5.07 4.41 -9.26
C ILE A 87 6.30 3.79 -8.57
N GLU A 88 7.40 3.62 -9.30
CA GLU A 88 8.65 3.10 -8.76
C GLU A 88 9.18 4.00 -7.62
N ASP A 89 9.23 5.31 -7.83
CA ASP A 89 9.67 6.26 -6.80
C ASP A 89 8.77 6.25 -5.56
N LEU A 90 7.46 6.10 -5.74
CA LEU A 90 6.51 5.96 -4.64
C LEU A 90 6.70 4.64 -3.90
N SER A 91 6.90 3.55 -4.64
CA SER A 91 7.11 2.21 -4.06
C SER A 91 8.33 2.16 -3.14
N LYS A 92 9.37 2.95 -3.43
CA LYS A 92 10.56 3.10 -2.59
C LYS A 92 10.28 3.87 -1.29
N LYS A 93 9.37 4.84 -1.32
CA LYS A 93 9.02 5.69 -0.17
C LYS A 93 7.98 5.05 0.74
N ASN A 94 6.88 4.57 0.17
CA ASN A 94 5.83 3.86 0.87
C ASN A 94 5.14 2.87 -0.07
N ILE A 95 5.43 1.58 0.12
CA ILE A 95 4.90 0.50 -0.72
C ILE A 95 3.37 0.39 -0.66
N ASP A 96 2.77 0.80 0.46
CA ASP A 96 1.34 0.65 0.68
C ASP A 96 0.54 1.58 -0.26
N LEU A 97 1.12 2.73 -0.63
CA LEU A 97 0.51 3.70 -1.57
C LEU A 97 0.31 3.16 -2.99
N VAL A 98 1.11 2.16 -3.37
CA VAL A 98 1.09 1.58 -4.72
C VAL A 98 0.56 0.15 -4.71
N LYS A 99 0.11 -0.35 -3.56
CA LYS A 99 -0.36 -1.73 -3.39
C LYS A 99 -1.42 -2.17 -4.40
N PRO A 100 -2.40 -1.34 -4.80
CA PRO A 100 -3.38 -1.74 -5.80
C PRO A 100 -2.77 -2.09 -7.17
N ILE A 101 -1.56 -1.59 -7.46
CA ILE A 101 -0.88 -1.79 -8.75
C ILE A 101 -0.31 -3.21 -8.89
N LYS A 102 -0.09 -3.93 -7.77
CA LYS A 102 0.59 -5.23 -7.72
C LYS A 102 0.01 -6.24 -8.73
N ASN A 103 -1.32 -6.26 -8.89
CA ASN A 103 -2.00 -7.20 -9.78
C ASN A 103 -1.74 -6.94 -11.27
N TYR A 104 -1.40 -5.70 -11.64
CA TYR A 104 -1.21 -5.30 -13.04
C TYR A 104 0.23 -5.45 -13.51
N LEU A 105 1.19 -5.52 -12.57
CA LEU A 105 2.62 -5.67 -12.90
C LEU A 105 2.90 -6.95 -13.69
N GLN A 106 2.16 -8.03 -13.47
CA GLN A 106 2.38 -9.30 -14.15
C GLN A 106 2.22 -9.21 -15.67
N ASN A 107 1.27 -8.39 -16.15
CA ASN A 107 1.05 -8.18 -17.58
C ASN A 107 2.20 -7.36 -18.18
N LEU A 108 2.71 -6.38 -17.45
CA LEU A 108 3.81 -5.51 -17.87
C LEU A 108 5.15 -6.24 -17.97
N LEU A 109 5.35 -7.33 -17.21
CA LEU A 109 6.54 -8.18 -17.31
C LEU A 109 6.65 -8.91 -18.66
N LYS A 110 5.54 -9.04 -19.40
CA LYS A 110 5.50 -9.67 -20.73
C LYS A 110 5.57 -8.64 -21.86
N ASN A 111 5.75 -7.36 -21.55
CA ASN A 111 5.79 -6.30 -22.55
C ASN A 111 7.05 -6.39 -23.43
N LYS A 112 6.95 -5.96 -24.70
CA LYS A 112 8.08 -5.93 -25.64
C LYS A 112 9.10 -4.84 -25.30
N ASN A 113 8.67 -3.76 -24.66
CA ASN A 113 9.54 -2.66 -24.26
C ASN A 113 10.36 -3.05 -23.01
N LYS A 114 11.68 -3.08 -23.16
CA LYS A 114 12.62 -3.47 -22.10
C LYS A 114 12.59 -2.55 -20.88
N GLU A 115 12.32 -1.26 -21.08
CA GLU A 115 12.24 -0.29 -19.99
C GLU A 115 11.00 -0.54 -19.11
N ILE A 116 9.85 -0.78 -19.73
CA ILE A 116 8.61 -1.15 -19.04
C ILE A 116 8.83 -2.41 -18.19
N VAL A 117 9.43 -3.45 -18.78
CA VAL A 117 9.73 -4.70 -18.06
C VAL A 117 10.67 -4.43 -16.88
N LYS A 118 11.73 -3.63 -17.08
CA LYS A 118 12.69 -3.29 -16.02
C LYS A 118 12.02 -2.54 -14.87
N LEU A 119 11.16 -1.57 -15.16
CA LEU A 119 10.42 -0.82 -14.14
C LEU A 119 9.45 -1.74 -13.39
N ALA A 120 8.70 -2.58 -14.11
CA ALA A 120 7.79 -3.54 -13.50
C ALA A 120 8.51 -4.55 -12.58
N GLN A 121 9.70 -5.02 -12.97
CA GLN A 121 10.56 -5.86 -12.13
C GLN A 121 11.06 -5.11 -10.89
N SER A 122 11.50 -3.86 -11.04
CA SER A 122 11.96 -3.03 -9.91
C SER A 122 10.84 -2.83 -8.89
N ILE A 123 9.64 -2.46 -9.35
CA ILE A 123 8.46 -2.28 -8.49
C ILE A 123 8.11 -3.60 -7.79
N SER A 124 8.10 -4.73 -8.51
CA SER A 124 7.83 -6.06 -7.95
C SER A 124 8.83 -6.43 -6.85
N SER A 125 10.12 -6.16 -7.06
CA SER A 125 11.16 -6.39 -6.05
C SER A 125 10.95 -5.53 -4.80
N ASN A 126 10.47 -4.29 -4.96
CA ASN A 126 10.15 -3.44 -3.81
C ASN A 126 8.97 -3.99 -2.98
N PHE A 127 7.98 -4.60 -3.63
CA PHE A 127 6.90 -5.31 -2.94
C PHE A 127 7.44 -6.48 -2.10
N GLU A 128 8.27 -7.35 -2.70
CA GLU A 128 8.86 -8.50 -2.01
C GLU A 128 9.72 -8.08 -0.81
N LYS A 129 10.56 -7.05 -0.99
CA LYS A 129 11.38 -6.49 0.09
C LYS A 129 10.52 -5.96 1.24
N ALA A 130 9.43 -5.28 0.92
CA ALA A 130 8.54 -4.74 1.94
C ALA A 130 7.75 -5.82 2.67
N GLU A 131 7.29 -6.86 1.97
CA GLU A 131 6.66 -8.04 2.58
C GLU A 131 7.64 -8.76 3.52
N ARG A 132 8.88 -9.03 3.08
CA ARG A 132 9.94 -9.61 3.93
C ARG A 132 10.21 -8.75 5.17
N LYS A 133 10.23 -7.42 5.03
CA LYS A 133 10.41 -6.49 6.16
C LYS A 133 9.24 -6.55 7.15
N LYS A 134 7.99 -6.63 6.67
CA LYS A 134 6.79 -6.76 7.51
C LYS A 134 6.78 -8.10 8.28
N GLU A 135 7.13 -9.19 7.61
CA GLU A 135 7.25 -10.50 8.25
C GLU A 135 8.34 -10.54 9.33
N LEU A 136 9.52 -10.00 9.02
CA LEU A 136 10.62 -9.87 9.98
C LEU A 136 10.21 -9.03 11.19
N ALA A 137 9.50 -7.92 10.98
CA ALA A 137 9.00 -7.10 12.08
C ALA A 137 8.01 -7.86 12.98
N LYS A 138 7.06 -8.61 12.39
CA LYS A 138 6.12 -9.46 13.13
C LYS A 138 6.85 -10.52 13.95
N LYS A 139 7.82 -11.22 13.35
CA LYS A 139 8.62 -12.24 14.06
C LYS A 139 9.50 -11.66 15.16
N ARG A 140 10.09 -10.47 14.96
CA ARG A 140 10.82 -9.74 16.02
C ARG A 140 9.93 -9.39 17.20
N LYS A 141 8.70 -8.94 16.94
CA LYS A 141 7.72 -8.65 17.99
C LYS A 141 7.39 -9.94 18.78
N ASN A 142 7.05 -11.01 18.07
CA ASN A 142 6.76 -12.30 18.68
C ASN A 142 7.95 -12.84 19.51
N MET A 143 9.19 -12.69 19.03
CA MET A 143 10.38 -13.10 19.78
C MET A 143 10.55 -12.31 21.07
N ARG A 144 10.34 -10.99 21.04
CA ARG A 144 10.38 -10.15 22.25
C ARG A 144 9.29 -10.56 23.25
N GLU A 145 8.09 -10.85 22.76
CA GLU A 145 6.99 -11.34 23.61
C GLU A 145 7.33 -12.69 24.25
N LYS A 146 7.86 -13.64 23.47
CA LYS A 146 8.29 -14.95 24.02
C LYS A 146 9.47 -14.84 24.98
N GLU A 147 10.40 -13.92 24.73
CA GLU A 147 11.50 -13.62 25.66
C GLU A 147 10.97 -13.10 27.01
N ASN A 148 10.02 -12.15 26.98
CA ASN A 148 9.38 -11.67 28.20
C ASN A 148 8.65 -12.80 28.95
N LEU A 149 7.88 -13.63 28.24
CA LEU A 149 7.19 -14.78 28.84
C LEU A 149 8.16 -15.79 29.47
N PHE A 150 9.33 -16.02 28.84
CA PHE A 150 10.37 -16.89 29.38
C PHE A 150 10.98 -16.31 30.66
N LEU A 151 11.31 -15.01 30.65
CA LEU A 151 11.84 -14.30 31.83
C LEU A 151 10.83 -14.27 32.99
N GLU A 152 9.54 -14.23 32.70
CA GLU A 152 8.44 -14.33 33.68
C GLU A 152 8.18 -15.78 34.14
N GLY A 153 8.90 -16.78 33.61
CA GLY A 153 8.71 -18.19 33.94
C GLY A 153 7.42 -18.81 33.39
N LYS A 154 6.74 -18.14 32.45
CA LYS A 154 5.46 -18.58 31.87
C LYS A 154 5.61 -19.58 30.72
N ILE A 155 6.79 -19.69 30.13
CA ILE A 155 7.11 -20.71 29.11
C ILE A 155 8.41 -21.42 29.44
N SER A 156 8.58 -22.66 28.94
CA SER A 156 9.78 -23.46 29.18
C SER A 156 10.98 -23.01 28.34
N SER A 157 12.18 -23.39 28.78
CA SER A 157 13.43 -23.16 28.05
C SER A 157 13.44 -23.83 26.67
N GLU A 158 12.85 -25.01 26.53
CA GLU A 158 12.71 -25.72 25.26
C GLU A 158 11.79 -24.97 24.27
N GLU A 159 10.67 -24.43 24.76
CA GLU A 159 9.73 -23.67 23.94
C GLU A 159 10.33 -22.33 23.48
N TYR A 160 11.11 -21.68 24.33
CA TYR A 160 11.88 -20.49 23.97
C TYR A 160 12.98 -20.82 22.95
N ALA A 161 13.74 -21.90 23.15
CA ALA A 161 14.83 -22.31 22.25
C ALA A 161 14.33 -22.63 20.84
N LYS A 162 13.19 -23.31 20.71
CA LYS A 162 12.55 -23.59 19.42
C LYS A 162 12.20 -22.30 18.68
N SER A 163 11.58 -21.36 19.39
CA SER A 163 11.19 -20.06 18.83
C SER A 163 12.39 -19.22 18.40
N ARG A 164 13.48 -19.27 19.17
CA ARG A 164 14.74 -18.59 18.85
C ARG A 164 15.44 -19.18 17.63
N LYS A 165 15.40 -20.50 17.45
CA LYS A 165 15.93 -21.18 16.27
C LYS A 165 15.19 -20.76 14.99
N GLU A 166 13.86 -20.70 15.03
CA GLU A 166 13.01 -20.25 13.92
C GLU A 166 13.21 -18.76 13.56
N TYR A 167 13.62 -17.93 14.53
CA TYR A 167 13.97 -16.54 14.29
C TYR A 167 15.33 -16.39 13.59
N LEU A 168 16.32 -17.22 13.96
CA LEU A 168 17.68 -17.13 13.46
C LEU A 168 17.81 -17.55 11.99
N THR A 169 17.01 -18.52 11.52
CA THR A 169 17.01 -19.00 10.11
C THR A 169 16.57 -17.96 9.08
N LEU A 170 16.12 -16.78 9.51
CA LEU A 170 15.65 -15.68 8.65
C LEU A 170 16.59 -14.47 8.63
N LYS A 171 17.62 -14.47 9.49
CA LYS A 171 18.64 -13.42 9.52
C LYS A 171 19.69 -13.61 8.41
N GLU A 172 19.82 -14.84 7.92
CA GLU A 172 20.56 -15.24 6.72
C GLU A 172 19.71 -14.99 5.45
#